data_AF-A0A8T4RDM0-F1
#
_entry.id   AF-A0A8T4RDM0-F1
#
_cell.length_a   1.000
_cell.length_b   1.000
_cell.length_c   1.000
_cell.angle_alpha   90.00
_cell.angle_beta   90.00
_cell.angle_gamma   90.00
#
_symmetry.space_group_name_H-M   'P 1'
#
loop_
_entity.id
_entity.type
_entity.pdbx_description
1 polymer ?
#
loop_
_entity_poly.entity_id
_entity_poly.type
_entity_poly.pdbx_seq_one_letter_code
_entity_poly.pdbx_strand_id
1 'polypeptide(L)'
;MFEHFIPWLALLVSLLGLVLGFVLAYLAPEEIVTGRKYILGVKTLINLIIIIIIFYSLRGNLILAIPLLILSLILLLVNIVSKNKYMDGINYLYFSGAYIIMQIIPPFEFNQQYKMLLLSLIFIYGLPTGSLLWEKITTTKKRKIWKKH
;
A
#
# COMPACT_ATOMS: atom_id res chain seq x y z
N MET A 1 -21.19 -9.65 -19.51
CA MET A 1 -21.35 -10.04 -18.08
C MET A 1 -19.99 -10.22 -17.36
N PHE A 2 -18.93 -10.70 -18.02
CA PHE A 2 -17.60 -10.89 -17.41
C PHE A 2 -16.78 -9.60 -17.16
N GLU A 3 -17.10 -8.50 -17.85
CA GLU A 3 -16.30 -7.26 -17.78
C GLU A 3 -16.29 -6.60 -16.40
N HIS A 4 -17.37 -6.78 -15.61
CA HIS A 4 -17.42 -6.28 -14.24
C HIS A 4 -16.68 -7.18 -13.25
N PHE A 5 -16.37 -8.43 -13.60
CA PHE A 5 -15.72 -9.40 -12.70
C PHE A 5 -14.19 -9.22 -12.65
N ILE A 6 -13.59 -8.90 -13.81
CA ILE A 6 -12.14 -8.77 -13.98
C ILE A 6 -11.49 -7.80 -12.97
N PRO A 7 -12.05 -6.59 -12.70
CA PRO A 7 -11.44 -5.66 -11.76
C PRO A 7 -11.47 -6.16 -10.31
N TRP A 8 -12.52 -6.88 -9.91
CA TRP A 8 -12.62 -7.45 -8.56
C TRP A 8 -11.62 -8.57 -8.35
N LEU A 9 -11.44 -9.43 -9.36
CA LEU A 9 -10.41 -10.46 -9.34
C LEU A 9 -9.02 -9.82 -9.25
N ALA A 10 -8.77 -8.76 -10.03
CA ALA A 10 -7.50 -8.06 -10.02
C ALA A 10 -7.24 -7.34 -8.68
N LEU A 11 -8.27 -6.83 -8.02
CA LEU A 11 -8.18 -6.31 -6.65
C LEU A 11 -7.80 -7.42 -5.67
N LEU A 12 -8.43 -8.60 -5.72
CA LEU A 12 -8.06 -9.74 -4.89
C LEU A 12 -6.59 -10.16 -5.10
N VAL A 13 -6.15 -10.20 -6.36
CA VAL A 13 -4.74 -10.47 -6.68
C VAL A 13 -3.83 -9.39 -6.08
N SER A 14 -4.22 -8.12 -6.17
CA SER A 14 -3.43 -7.04 -5.54
C SER A 14 -3.30 -7.22 -4.03
N LEU A 15 -4.37 -7.70 -3.37
CA LEU A 15 -4.38 -7.96 -1.93
C LEU A 15 -3.45 -9.10 -1.51
N LEU A 16 -3.19 -10.06 -2.40
CA LEU A 16 -2.21 -11.13 -2.15
C LEU A 16 -0.80 -10.60 -1.95
N GLY A 17 -0.46 -9.42 -2.47
CA GLY A 17 0.86 -8.83 -2.24
C GLY A 17 1.17 -8.66 -0.76
N LEU A 18 0.19 -8.27 0.05
CA LEU A 18 0.34 -8.16 1.51
C LEU A 18 0.56 -9.53 2.17
N VAL A 19 -0.19 -10.54 1.75
CA VAL A 19 -0.08 -11.90 2.28
C VAL A 19 1.28 -12.51 1.93
N LEU A 20 1.72 -12.37 0.68
CA LEU A 20 3.04 -12.83 0.24
C LEU A 20 4.15 -12.10 0.99
N GLY A 21 4.04 -10.78 1.18
CA GLY A 21 4.95 -10.00 2.01
C GLY A 21 5.09 -10.53 3.43
N PHE A 22 3.97 -10.97 4.02
CA PHE A 22 3.92 -11.57 5.35
C PHE A 22 4.59 -12.95 5.38
N VAL A 23 4.31 -13.80 4.39
CA VAL A 23 4.92 -15.13 4.26
C VAL A 23 6.44 -15.02 4.06
N LEU A 24 6.91 -14.11 3.21
CA LEU A 24 8.34 -13.86 3.00
C LEU A 24 9.03 -13.45 4.31
N ALA A 25 8.37 -12.61 5.09
CA ALA A 25 8.89 -12.18 6.38
C ALA A 25 8.88 -13.26 7.46
N TYR A 26 7.92 -14.17 7.39
CA TYR A 26 7.89 -15.34 8.23
C TYR A 26 9.07 -16.27 7.95
N LEU A 27 9.37 -16.50 6.67
CA LEU A 27 10.43 -17.41 6.22
C LEU A 27 11.84 -16.84 6.45
N ALA A 28 12.03 -15.54 6.24
CA ALA A 28 13.34 -14.88 6.33
C ALA A 28 13.28 -13.58 7.18
N PRO A 29 13.06 -13.68 8.50
CA PRO A 29 12.93 -12.49 9.35
C PRO A 29 14.24 -11.70 9.49
N GLU A 30 15.38 -12.38 9.32
CA GLU A 30 16.72 -11.79 9.46
C GLU A 30 16.97 -10.73 8.38
N GLU A 31 16.54 -11.00 7.14
CA GLU A 31 16.75 -10.14 5.96
C GLU A 31 16.01 -8.81 6.07
N ILE A 32 14.87 -8.80 6.79
CA ILE A 32 14.05 -7.60 6.93
C ILE A 32 14.73 -6.59 7.84
N VAL A 33 15.37 -7.05 8.91
CA VAL A 33 16.05 -6.17 9.87
C VAL A 33 17.21 -5.43 9.19
N THR A 34 18.00 -6.14 8.39
CA THR A 34 19.11 -5.56 7.62
C THR A 34 18.62 -4.72 6.44
N GLY A 35 17.57 -5.19 5.74
CA GLY A 35 17.00 -4.56 4.56
C GLY A 35 16.06 -3.37 4.83
N ARG A 36 15.74 -3.07 6.09
CA ARG A 36 14.67 -2.14 6.47
C ARG A 36 14.74 -0.76 5.80
N LYS A 37 15.92 -0.16 5.69
CA LYS A 37 16.09 1.15 5.03
C LYS A 37 15.73 1.09 3.54
N TYR A 38 16.13 0.02 2.85
CA TYR A 38 15.80 -0.20 1.45
C TYR A 38 14.31 -0.43 1.25
N ILE A 39 13.70 -1.25 2.12
CA ILE A 39 12.25 -1.52 2.12
C ILE A 39 11.46 -0.21 2.27
N LEU A 40 11.86 0.67 3.22
CA LEU A 40 11.21 1.97 3.42
C LEU A 40 11.41 2.92 2.22
N GLY A 41 12.60 2.91 1.62
CA GLY A 41 12.89 3.70 0.41
C GLY A 41 12.02 3.28 -0.78
N VAL A 42 11.96 1.98 -1.05
CA VAL A 42 11.12 1.40 -2.11
C VAL A 42 9.65 1.71 -1.88
N LYS A 43 9.14 1.58 -0.64
CA LYS A 43 7.77 1.97 -0.29
C LYS A 43 7.48 3.44 -0.58
N THR A 44 8.41 4.32 -0.22
CA THR A 44 8.25 5.76 -0.45
C THR A 44 8.19 6.06 -1.94
N LEU A 45 9.05 5.42 -2.73
CA LEU A 45 9.06 5.58 -4.18
C LEU A 45 7.77 5.05 -4.83
N ILE A 46 7.30 3.86 -4.45
CA ILE A 46 6.03 3.32 -4.94
C ILE A 46 4.85 4.22 -4.55
N ASN A 47 4.84 4.74 -3.31
CA ASN A 47 3.82 5.67 -2.85
C ASN A 47 3.80 6.93 -3.74
N LEU A 48 4.94 7.56 -4.00
CA LEU A 48 5.04 8.71 -4.91
C LEU A 48 4.48 8.39 -6.30
N ILE A 49 4.81 7.23 -6.86
CA ILE A 49 4.29 6.81 -8.17
C ILE A 49 2.75 6.64 -8.12
N ILE A 50 2.21 6.00 -7.06
CA ILE A 50 0.77 5.86 -6.87
C ILE A 50 0.08 7.24 -6.82
N ILE A 51 0.64 8.19 -6.07
CA ILE A 51 0.10 9.57 -5.98
C ILE A 51 0.07 10.23 -7.35
N ILE A 52 1.14 10.10 -8.13
CA ILE A 52 1.22 10.64 -9.49
C ILE A 52 0.11 10.05 -10.36
N ILE A 53 -0.09 8.73 -10.33
CA ILE A 53 -1.13 8.07 -11.12
C ILE A 53 -2.52 8.54 -10.69
N ILE A 54 -2.79 8.55 -9.38
CA ILE A 54 -4.06 9.04 -8.83
C ILE A 54 -4.33 10.46 -9.33
N PHE A 55 -3.34 11.35 -9.30
CA PHE A 55 -3.48 12.72 -9.79
C PHE A 55 -3.77 12.79 -11.29
N TYR A 56 -2.96 12.12 -12.11
CA TYR A 56 -3.12 12.12 -13.56
C TYR A 56 -4.48 11.56 -13.98
N SER A 57 -4.93 10.53 -13.30
CA SER A 57 -6.19 9.90 -13.63
C SER A 57 -7.42 10.65 -13.09
N LEU A 58 -7.26 11.50 -12.07
CA LEU A 58 -8.31 12.39 -11.56
C LEU A 58 -8.27 13.80 -12.18
N ARG A 59 -7.40 14.06 -13.17
CA ARG A 59 -7.23 15.39 -13.80
C ARG A 59 -8.56 15.98 -14.32
N GLY A 60 -9.50 15.14 -14.75
CA GLY A 60 -10.83 15.57 -15.22
C GLY A 60 -11.82 15.97 -14.12
N ASN A 61 -11.54 15.68 -12.84
CA ASN A 61 -12.43 15.97 -11.71
C ASN A 61 -11.64 16.48 -10.51
N LEU A 62 -11.31 17.77 -10.55
CA LEU A 62 -10.48 18.45 -9.54
C LEU A 62 -11.08 18.39 -8.12
N ILE A 63 -12.41 18.36 -8.00
CA ILE A 63 -13.13 18.33 -6.72
C ILE A 63 -12.73 17.10 -5.90
N LEU A 64 -12.50 15.96 -6.57
CA LEU A 64 -12.05 14.72 -5.91
C LEU A 64 -10.54 14.54 -5.98
N ALA A 65 -9.88 15.06 -7.02
CA ALA A 65 -8.43 15.01 -7.15
C ALA A 65 -7.72 15.73 -5.99
N ILE A 66 -8.16 16.94 -5.64
CA ILE A 66 -7.49 17.78 -4.65
C ILE A 66 -7.53 17.16 -3.24
N PRO A 67 -8.69 16.71 -2.72
CA PRO A 67 -8.74 16.04 -1.41
C PRO A 67 -7.94 14.75 -1.36
N LEU A 68 -8.00 13.90 -2.41
CA LEU A 68 -7.19 12.68 -2.46
C LEU A 68 -5.69 12.99 -2.49
N LEU A 69 -5.27 13.99 -3.26
CA LEU A 69 -3.87 14.39 -3.33
C LEU A 69 -3.38 14.95 -1.99
N ILE A 70 -4.16 15.84 -1.35
CA ILE A 70 -3.83 16.38 -0.02
C ILE A 70 -3.71 15.24 1.00
N LEU A 71 -4.69 14.32 1.02
CA LEU A 71 -4.68 13.20 1.95
C LEU A 71 -3.49 12.27 1.69
N SER A 72 -3.17 12.00 0.43
CA SER A 72 -2.00 11.21 0.04
C SER A 72 -0.68 11.86 0.51
N LEU A 73 -0.54 13.17 0.35
CA LEU A 73 0.64 13.91 0.79
C LEU A 73 0.76 13.92 2.32
N ILE A 74 -0.36 14.11 3.04
CA ILE A 74 -0.39 14.01 4.50
C ILE A 74 0.06 12.61 4.94
N LEU A 75 -0.49 11.56 4.32
CA LEU A 75 -0.12 10.17 4.63
C LEU A 75 1.35 9.89 4.33
N LEU A 76 1.90 10.43 3.23
CA LEU A 76 3.32 10.34 2.91
C LEU A 76 4.18 11.03 3.97
N LEU A 77 3.85 12.28 4.33
CA LEU A 77 4.57 13.04 5.35
C LEU A 77 4.52 12.35 6.71
N VAL A 78 3.34 11.88 7.13
CA VAL A 78 3.18 11.13 8.38
C VAL A 78 3.98 9.83 8.31
N ASN A 79 4.04 9.13 7.18
CA ASN A 79 4.84 7.91 7.06
C ASN A 79 6.36 8.17 7.14
N ILE A 80 6.82 9.32 6.64
CA ILE A 80 8.23 9.73 6.72
C ILE A 80 8.60 10.16 8.15
N VAL A 81 7.74 10.98 8.78
CA VAL A 81 7.98 11.55 10.11
C VAL A 81 7.71 10.53 11.21
N SER A 82 6.60 9.80 11.10
CA SER A 82 6.13 8.86 12.11
C SER A 82 6.51 7.44 11.74
N LYS A 83 7.38 6.83 12.56
CA LYS A 83 7.72 5.40 12.48
C LYS A 83 6.58 4.48 12.99
N ASN A 84 5.34 4.97 12.99
CA ASN A 84 4.19 4.30 13.59
C ASN A 84 3.81 3.04 12.79
N LYS A 85 3.62 1.94 13.52
CA LYS A 85 3.32 0.61 12.99
C LYS A 85 2.01 0.51 12.22
N TYR A 86 1.02 1.34 12.56
CA TYR A 86 -0.29 1.29 11.92
C TYR A 86 -0.35 2.10 10.62
N MET A 87 0.58 3.06 10.43
CA MET A 87 0.61 3.89 9.22
C MET A 87 0.88 3.08 7.96
N ASP A 88 1.70 2.03 8.06
CA ASP A 88 1.98 1.12 6.95
C ASP A 88 0.69 0.46 6.43
N GLY A 89 -0.16 -0.02 7.34
CA GLY A 89 -1.45 -0.63 7.00
C GLY A 89 -2.50 0.39 6.56
N ILE A 90 -2.53 1.57 7.20
CA ILE A 90 -3.44 2.66 6.82
C ILE A 90 -3.17 3.13 5.39
N ASN A 91 -1.89 3.30 5.00
CA ASN A 91 -1.53 3.68 3.64
C ASN A 91 -1.98 2.63 2.61
N TYR A 92 -1.81 1.35 2.95
CA TYR A 92 -2.26 0.26 2.09
C TYR A 92 -3.78 0.24 1.90
N LEU A 93 -4.53 0.37 3.00
CA LEU A 93 -5.98 0.47 2.98
C LEU A 93 -6.44 1.71 2.22
N TYR A 94 -5.72 2.83 2.37
CA TYR A 94 -5.99 4.06 1.65
C TYR A 94 -5.85 3.89 0.14
N PHE A 95 -4.76 3.30 -0.37
CA PHE A 95 -4.61 3.07 -1.82
C PHE A 95 -5.62 2.07 -2.36
N SER A 96 -5.91 1.02 -1.61
CA SER A 96 -6.93 0.03 -1.97
C SER A 96 -8.33 0.68 -2.01
N GLY A 97 -8.65 1.53 -1.03
CA GLY A 97 -9.89 2.29 -0.97
C GLY A 97 -9.99 3.32 -2.08
N ALA A 98 -8.91 4.03 -2.39
CA ALA A 98 -8.85 4.97 -3.51
C ALA A 98 -9.17 4.27 -4.83
N TYR A 99 -8.60 3.08 -5.06
CA TYR A 99 -8.92 2.26 -6.23
C TYR A 99 -10.42 1.90 -6.29
N ILE A 100 -11.01 1.46 -5.18
CA ILE A 100 -12.44 1.10 -5.11
C ILE A 100 -13.32 2.32 -5.42
N ILE A 101 -13.01 3.47 -4.83
CA ILE A 101 -13.75 4.73 -5.06
C ILE A 101 -13.70 5.11 -6.54
N MET A 102 -12.53 4.99 -7.18
CA MET A 102 -12.34 5.25 -8.61
C MET A 102 -13.11 4.29 -9.51
N GLN A 103 -13.48 3.10 -9.01
CA GLN A 103 -14.24 2.12 -9.76
C GLN A 103 -15.75 2.30 -9.62
N ILE A 104 -16.23 2.75 -8.45
CA ILE A 104 -17.66 2.80 -8.13
C ILE A 104 -18.31 4.12 -8.53
N ILE A 105 -17.59 5.26 -8.43
CA ILE A 105 -18.19 6.59 -8.62
C ILE A 105 -18.16 6.99 -10.12
N PRO A 106 -19.30 7.18 -10.79
CA PRO A 106 -19.33 7.88 -12.09
C PRO A 106 -19.01 9.38 -11.85
N PRO A 107 -18.26 10.08 -12.72
CA PRO A 107 -17.92 9.74 -14.11
C PRO A 107 -16.46 9.24 -14.30
N PHE A 108 -15.91 8.48 -13.34
CA PHE A 108 -14.53 7.99 -13.44
C PHE A 108 -14.38 6.83 -14.43
N GLU A 109 -14.51 7.13 -15.72
CA GLU A 109 -14.04 6.25 -16.80
C GLU A 109 -12.50 6.33 -16.86
N PHE A 110 -11.88 5.78 -15.84
CA PHE A 110 -10.44 5.63 -15.75
C PHE A 110 -9.97 4.74 -16.89
N ASN A 111 -8.92 5.16 -17.61
CA ASN A 111 -8.30 4.32 -18.64
C ASN A 111 -7.88 2.98 -17.98
N GLN A 112 -8.31 1.87 -18.58
CA GLN A 112 -8.01 0.51 -18.11
C GLN A 112 -6.51 0.29 -17.84
N GLN A 113 -5.64 0.93 -18.64
CA GLN A 113 -4.19 0.86 -18.45
C GLN A 113 -3.75 1.41 -17.09
N TYR A 114 -4.25 2.59 -16.69
CA TYR A 114 -3.91 3.16 -15.39
C TYR A 114 -4.52 2.35 -14.24
N LYS A 115 -5.69 1.72 -14.43
CA LYS A 115 -6.30 0.83 -13.42
C LYS A 115 -5.39 -0.36 -13.12
N MET A 116 -4.92 -1.04 -14.17
CA MET A 116 -4.03 -2.19 -14.02
C MET A 116 -2.68 -1.81 -13.41
N LEU A 117 -2.15 -0.65 -13.81
CA LEU A 117 -0.88 -0.14 -13.29
C LEU A 117 -1.01 0.22 -11.80
N LEU A 118 -2.10 0.87 -11.40
CA LEU A 118 -2.39 1.17 -9.99
C LEU A 118 -2.52 -0.11 -9.15
N LEU A 119 -3.24 -1.12 -9.63
CA LEU A 119 -3.35 -2.42 -8.95
C LEU A 119 -2.01 -3.13 -8.80
N SER A 120 -1.18 -3.09 -9.83
CA SER A 120 0.17 -3.67 -9.79
C SER A 120 1.04 -2.97 -8.76
N LEU A 121 0.94 -1.64 -8.65
CA LEU A 121 1.65 -0.88 -7.62
C LEU A 121 1.11 -1.15 -6.22
N ILE A 122 -0.20 -1.31 -6.05
CA ILE A 122 -0.80 -1.73 -4.77
C ILE A 122 -0.25 -3.10 -4.38
N PHE A 123 -0.21 -4.06 -5.31
CA PHE A 123 0.40 -5.38 -5.07
C PHE A 123 1.86 -5.26 -4.62
N ILE A 124 2.69 -4.54 -5.40
CA ILE A 124 4.12 -4.38 -5.09
C ILE A 124 4.31 -3.63 -3.77
N TYR A 125 3.46 -2.65 -3.43
CA TYR A 125 3.46 -1.97 -2.14
C TYR A 125 3.02 -2.89 -0.99
N GLY A 126 2.15 -3.86 -1.28
CA GLY A 126 1.69 -4.88 -0.36
C GLY A 126 2.84 -5.72 0.18
N LEU A 127 3.79 -6.13 -0.68
CA LEU A 127 4.95 -6.94 -0.29
C LEU A 127 5.76 -6.33 0.88
N PRO A 128 6.39 -5.14 0.74
CA PRO A 128 7.16 -4.53 1.82
C PRO A 128 6.28 -4.15 3.01
N THR A 129 5.00 -3.87 2.80
CA THR A 129 4.05 -3.58 3.89
C THR A 129 3.79 -4.82 4.75
N GLY A 130 3.50 -5.96 4.13
CA GLY A 130 3.34 -7.24 4.82
C GLY A 130 4.60 -7.60 5.60
N SER A 131 5.78 -7.38 5.00
CA SER A 131 7.04 -7.70 5.65
C SER A 131 7.34 -6.86 6.88
N LEU A 132 7.11 -5.55 6.82
CA LEU A 132 7.31 -4.63 7.95
C LEU A 132 6.32 -4.87 9.09
N LEU A 133 5.10 -5.33 8.79
CA LEU A 133 4.13 -5.68 9.81
C LEU A 133 4.59 -6.89 10.64
N TRP A 134 5.21 -7.88 10.00
CA TRP A 134 5.73 -9.08 10.67
C TRP A 134 6.97 -8.81 11.54
N GLU A 135 7.97 -8.06 11.04
CA GLU A 135 9.17 -7.67 11.81
C GLU A 135 8.82 -7.08 13.19
N LYS A 136 7.76 -6.27 13.22
CA LYS A 136 7.29 -5.62 14.45
C LYS A 136 6.61 -6.61 15.42
N ILE A 137 5.99 -7.68 14.93
CA ILE A 137 5.41 -8.76 15.76
C ILE A 137 6.53 -9.56 16.45
N THR A 138 7.58 -9.92 15.71
CA THR A 138 8.69 -10.73 16.21
C THR A 138 9.56 -9.97 17.22
N THR A 139 9.86 -8.70 16.96
CA THR A 139 10.60 -7.83 17.90
C THR A 139 9.83 -7.57 19.20
N THR A 140 8.51 -7.42 19.15
CA THR A 140 7.66 -7.27 20.36
C THR A 140 7.68 -8.54 21.21
N LYS A 141 7.71 -9.73 20.59
CA LYS A 141 7.76 -11.02 21.28
C LYS A 141 9.11 -11.22 22.00
N LYS A 142 10.24 -10.89 21.36
CA LYS A 142 11.58 -10.94 22.00
C LYS A 142 11.68 -10.02 23.23
N ARG A 143 11.11 -8.81 23.18
CA ARG A 143 11.13 -7.86 24.32
C ARG A 143 10.33 -8.32 25.55
N LYS A 144 9.27 -9.10 25.36
CA LYS A 144 8.48 -9.66 26.48
C LYS A 144 9.19 -10.82 27.19
N ILE A 145 9.98 -11.60 26.47
CA ILE A 145 10.73 -12.74 27.04
C ILE A 145 11.86 -12.23 27.94
N TRP A 146 12.56 -11.17 27.53
CA TRP A 146 13.62 -10.54 28.32
C TRP A 146 13.18 -9.80 29.58
N LYS A 147 11.89 -9.44 29.72
CA LYS A 147 11.36 -8.81 30.95
C LYS A 147 10.87 -9.83 31.99
N LYS A 148 10.93 -11.12 31.69
CA LYS A 148 10.51 -12.22 32.58
C LYS A 148 11.69 -12.92 33.27
N HIS A 149 12.92 -12.54 32.94
CA HIS A 149 14.15 -12.96 33.59
C HIS A 149 14.81 -11.73 34.20
#